data_AF-A0A2X3VIL3-F1
#
_entry.id   AF-A0A2X3VIL3-F1
#
_cell.length_a   1.000
_cell.length_b   1.000
_cell.length_c   1.000
_cell.angle_alpha   90.00
_cell.angle_beta   90.00
_cell.angle_gamma   90.00
#
_symmetry.space_group_name_H-M   'P 1'
#
loop_
_entity.id
_entity.type
_entity.pdbx_description
1 polymer ?
#
loop_
_entity_poly.entity_id
_entity_poly.type
_entity_poly.pdbx_seq_one_letter_code
_entity_poly.pdbx_strand_id
1 'polypeptide(L)'
;MKKKNTLITLPFLLISVLFLTACSSEFFQPIGLNEKTEKQTKKTTTRKSQEETTTSAEDEDSPSEDDKVAKGLPDNASEAKTDKIYATGDAKVYYFRHDDGFEAQIPDFKGYTQEKVKEVLGEPQEIITDSAQIQTKMKENELSNLKDLLKKGDITENQAKAFYTGAGDVAASAQLGTKYVLYSYENGKVLLIFNTDDTKNLYYITPNPEYLYFK
;
A
#
# COMPACT_ATOMS: atom_id res chain seq x y z
N MET A 1 -34.67 -61.92 -41.69
CA MET A 1 -33.20 -61.88 -41.50
C MET A 1 -32.87 -60.94 -40.35
N LYS A 2 -32.05 -61.38 -39.39
CA LYS A 2 -31.70 -60.69 -38.13
C LYS A 2 -30.95 -59.38 -38.39
N LYS A 3 -31.29 -58.30 -37.68
CA LYS A 3 -30.38 -57.15 -37.51
C LYS A 3 -30.10 -56.94 -36.03
N LYS A 4 -28.81 -56.87 -35.73
CA LYS A 4 -28.15 -57.03 -34.43
C LYS A 4 -28.14 -55.71 -33.66
N ASN A 5 -28.35 -55.81 -32.34
CA ASN A 5 -28.12 -54.74 -31.37
C ASN A 5 -26.70 -54.18 -31.51
N THR A 6 -26.56 -52.86 -31.56
CA THR A 6 -25.26 -52.19 -31.43
C THR A 6 -25.35 -51.21 -30.26
N LEU A 7 -24.57 -51.54 -29.23
CA LEU A 7 -24.34 -50.82 -28.00
C LEU A 7 -23.66 -49.46 -28.34
N ILE A 8 -24.29 -48.34 -27.97
CA ILE A 8 -23.65 -47.02 -28.05
C ILE A 8 -23.20 -46.66 -26.64
N THR A 9 -21.91 -46.87 -26.39
CA THR A 9 -21.18 -46.33 -25.24
C THR A 9 -20.97 -44.84 -25.44
N LEU A 10 -21.48 -44.01 -24.54
CA LEU A 10 -21.27 -42.56 -24.56
C LEU A 10 -20.10 -42.17 -23.63
N PRO A 11 -19.19 -41.25 -24.04
CA PRO A 11 -17.90 -41.05 -23.38
C PRO A 11 -17.84 -39.84 -22.42
N PHE A 12 -16.77 -39.83 -21.61
CA PHE A 12 -16.09 -38.67 -20.99
C PHE A 12 -16.81 -37.90 -19.87
N LEU A 13 -16.58 -38.41 -18.65
CA LEU A 13 -16.58 -37.65 -17.40
C LEU A 13 -15.37 -36.70 -17.43
N LEU A 14 -15.59 -35.45 -17.83
CA LEU A 14 -14.60 -34.38 -17.72
C LEU A 14 -14.46 -34.01 -16.24
N ILE A 15 -13.33 -34.44 -15.69
CA ILE A 15 -12.83 -34.08 -14.37
C ILE A 15 -12.64 -32.55 -14.36
N SER A 16 -13.55 -31.81 -13.72
CA SER A 16 -13.31 -30.43 -13.34
C SER A 16 -12.30 -30.42 -12.19
N VAL A 17 -11.01 -30.39 -12.53
CA VAL A 17 -9.96 -30.05 -11.56
C VAL A 17 -10.15 -28.57 -11.24
N LEU A 18 -10.84 -28.30 -10.13
CA LEU A 18 -10.74 -27.01 -9.44
C LEU A 18 -9.29 -26.88 -8.97
N PHE A 19 -8.44 -26.27 -9.79
CA PHE A 19 -7.19 -25.71 -9.29
C PHE A 19 -7.57 -24.54 -8.39
N LEU A 20 -7.77 -24.83 -7.09
CA LEU A 20 -7.54 -23.81 -6.07
C LEU A 20 -6.04 -23.49 -6.14
N THR A 21 -5.70 -22.52 -6.98
CA THR A 21 -4.43 -21.81 -6.81
C THR A 21 -4.52 -21.16 -5.45
N ALA A 22 -3.86 -21.76 -4.46
CA ALA A 22 -3.57 -21.09 -3.21
C ALA A 22 -3.00 -19.72 -3.59
N CYS A 23 -3.71 -18.64 -3.23
CA CYS A 23 -3.10 -17.32 -3.20
C CYS A 23 -1.87 -17.46 -2.31
N SER A 24 -0.69 -17.51 -2.92
CA SER A 24 0.54 -17.39 -2.16
C SER A 24 0.46 -16.05 -1.45
N SER A 25 0.76 -16.08 -0.15
CA SER A 25 0.83 -14.93 0.75
C SER A 25 1.97 -13.96 0.41
N GLU A 26 2.43 -13.96 -0.86
CA GLU A 26 3.45 -13.07 -1.40
C GLU A 26 3.05 -11.59 -1.30
N PHE A 27 1.76 -11.32 -1.03
CA PHE A 27 1.24 -9.98 -0.85
C PHE A 27 1.85 -9.22 0.34
N PHE A 28 2.19 -9.94 1.42
CA PHE A 28 2.74 -9.35 2.64
C PHE A 28 4.18 -9.78 2.85
N GLN A 29 5.03 -9.68 1.81
CA GLN A 29 6.45 -9.65 2.11
C GLN A 29 6.74 -8.38 2.93
N PRO A 30 7.44 -8.50 4.08
CA PRO A 30 7.88 -7.31 4.80
C PRO A 30 8.69 -6.48 3.82
N ILE A 31 8.42 -5.17 3.76
CA ILE A 31 9.26 -4.23 3.03
C ILE A 31 10.69 -4.59 3.40
N GLY A 32 11.52 -4.98 2.42
CA GLY A 32 12.91 -5.34 2.62
C GLY A 32 13.74 -4.12 3.05
N LEU A 33 13.39 -3.53 4.19
CA LEU A 33 14.07 -2.42 4.86
C LEU A 33 15.12 -2.94 5.85
N ASN A 34 15.15 -4.25 6.11
CA ASN A 34 16.20 -4.91 6.89
C ASN A 34 17.40 -5.32 6.05
N GLU A 35 17.75 -4.57 5.00
CA GLU A 35 19.04 -4.79 4.33
C GLU A 35 20.13 -4.05 5.11
N LYS A 36 20.74 -4.76 6.07
CA LYS A 36 21.95 -4.31 6.76
C LYS A 36 22.93 -3.79 5.73
N THR A 37 23.17 -2.48 5.74
CA THR A 37 24.24 -1.87 4.95
C THR A 37 25.58 -2.26 5.57
N GLU A 38 26.07 -3.46 5.28
CA GLU A 38 27.45 -3.85 5.62
C GLU A 38 28.41 -3.12 4.68
N LYS A 39 28.92 -1.98 5.16
CA LYS A 39 30.13 -1.37 4.62
C LYS A 39 31.28 -2.36 4.72
N GLN A 40 31.85 -2.70 3.57
CA GLN A 40 33.18 -3.30 3.49
C GLN A 40 34.19 -2.46 4.28
N THR A 41 34.79 -3.01 5.32
CA THR A 41 36.15 -2.62 5.74
C THR A 41 36.90 -3.86 6.22
N LYS A 42 37.86 -4.26 5.39
CA LYS A 42 38.78 -5.37 5.61
C LYS A 42 39.90 -4.96 6.59
N LYS A 43 39.96 -5.54 7.79
CA LYS A 43 41.24 -5.88 8.47
C LYS A 43 41.09 -6.79 9.70
N THR A 44 41.50 -8.04 9.52
CA THR A 44 42.39 -8.89 10.35
C THR A 44 42.26 -8.91 11.90
N THR A 45 41.76 -10.06 12.39
CA THR A 45 42.18 -10.92 13.54
C THR A 45 42.48 -10.28 14.91
N THR A 46 41.72 -10.66 15.95
CA THR A 46 42.16 -11.46 17.13
C THR A 46 40.98 -11.69 18.11
N ARG A 47 40.82 -12.92 18.60
CA ARG A 47 39.77 -13.39 19.53
C ARG A 47 39.83 -12.70 20.91
N LYS A 48 38.68 -12.32 21.48
CA LYS A 48 38.37 -12.49 22.91
C LYS A 48 36.86 -12.40 23.15
N SER A 49 36.32 -13.41 23.82
CA SER A 49 34.93 -13.54 24.24
C SER A 49 34.51 -12.41 25.17
N GLN A 50 33.36 -11.78 24.89
CA GLN A 50 32.54 -11.15 25.93
C GLN A 50 31.12 -10.95 25.41
N GLU A 51 30.21 -11.73 25.98
CA GLU A 51 28.86 -11.35 26.40
C GLU A 51 28.01 -10.56 25.39
N GLU A 52 27.16 -11.32 24.70
CA GLU A 52 26.01 -10.82 23.94
C GLU A 52 25.09 -10.03 24.89
N THR A 53 25.16 -8.70 24.85
CA THR A 53 24.02 -7.88 25.23
C THR A 53 23.20 -7.72 23.97
N THR A 54 22.22 -8.60 23.80
CA THR A 54 21.11 -8.40 22.88
C THR A 54 20.53 -7.01 23.18
N THR A 55 20.70 -6.06 22.26
CA THR A 55 19.86 -4.87 22.22
C THR A 55 18.46 -5.38 21.96
N SER A 56 17.72 -5.59 23.05
CA SER A 56 16.29 -5.85 23.05
C SER A 56 15.65 -4.84 22.11
N ALA A 57 14.84 -5.35 21.18
CA ALA A 57 13.90 -4.53 20.44
C ALA A 57 13.20 -3.64 21.46
N GLU A 58 13.23 -2.33 21.23
CA GLU A 58 12.46 -1.39 22.03
C GLU A 58 11.00 -1.85 21.91
N ASP A 59 10.46 -2.34 23.02
CA ASP A 59 9.03 -2.50 23.22
C ASP A 59 8.42 -1.09 23.10
N GLU A 60 8.11 -0.66 21.88
CA GLU A 60 7.21 0.48 21.71
C GLU A 60 5.86 0.01 22.24
N ASP A 61 5.45 0.62 23.37
CA ASP A 61 4.14 0.43 23.96
C ASP A 61 3.07 0.64 22.89
N SER A 62 2.03 -0.20 22.91
CA SER A 62 0.93 -0.09 21.95
C SER A 62 0.38 1.33 22.01
N PRO A 63 0.22 2.04 20.86
CA PRO A 63 -0.26 3.41 20.87
C PRO A 63 -1.62 3.47 21.57
N SER A 64 -1.77 4.40 22.52
CA SER A 64 -3.05 4.63 23.16
C SER A 64 -4.07 5.15 22.14
N GLU A 65 -5.36 4.98 22.42
CA GLU A 65 -6.41 5.49 21.51
C GLU A 65 -6.25 7.00 21.25
N ASP A 66 -5.84 7.77 22.26
CA ASP A 66 -5.57 9.21 22.10
C ASP A 66 -4.37 9.50 21.17
N ASP A 67 -3.40 8.58 21.08
CA ASP A 67 -2.23 8.70 20.21
C ASP A 67 -2.55 8.36 18.75
N LYS A 68 -3.68 7.70 18.48
CA LYS A 68 -4.17 7.33 17.14
C LYS A 68 -4.97 8.45 16.46
N VAL A 69 -5.27 9.53 17.19
CA VAL A 69 -6.10 10.65 16.70
C VAL A 69 -5.24 11.85 16.33
N ALA A 70 -5.41 12.33 15.10
CA ALA A 70 -4.80 13.56 14.61
C ALA A 70 -5.64 14.78 15.01
N LYS A 71 -5.00 15.80 15.58
CA LYS A 71 -5.65 17.08 15.93
C LYS A 71 -5.28 18.17 14.92
N GLY A 72 -6.25 19.00 14.53
CA GLY A 72 -6.01 20.20 13.71
C GLY A 72 -5.79 19.92 12.21
N LEU A 73 -6.24 18.78 11.72
CA LEU A 73 -6.49 18.58 10.29
C LEU A 73 -7.86 19.19 9.93
N PRO A 74 -8.06 19.63 8.67
CA PRO A 74 -9.37 20.10 8.22
C PRO A 74 -10.40 18.97 8.22
N ASP A 75 -11.67 19.26 8.48
CA ASP A 75 -12.73 18.24 8.46
C ASP A 75 -13.07 17.80 7.01
N ASN A 76 -12.74 18.65 6.02
CA ASN A 76 -13.02 18.43 4.62
C ASN A 76 -12.06 19.22 3.71
N ALA A 77 -11.88 18.75 2.47
CA ALA A 77 -11.09 19.44 1.44
C ALA A 77 -11.47 20.90 1.20
N SER A 78 -12.73 21.28 1.43
CA SER A 78 -13.21 22.67 1.30
C SER A 78 -12.65 23.64 2.35
N GLU A 79 -12.18 23.12 3.49
CA GLU A 79 -11.58 23.89 4.58
C GLU A 79 -10.04 23.88 4.53
N ALA A 80 -9.47 23.00 3.71
CA ALA A 80 -8.04 22.88 3.51
C ALA A 80 -7.48 24.05 2.67
N LYS A 81 -6.18 24.30 2.83
CA LYS A 81 -5.44 25.13 1.88
C LYS A 81 -5.32 24.39 0.55
N THR A 82 -5.08 25.16 -0.51
CA THR A 82 -5.03 24.65 -1.90
C THR A 82 -3.61 24.61 -2.47
N ASP A 83 -2.57 24.72 -1.64
CA ASP A 83 -1.17 24.59 -2.06
C ASP A 83 -0.74 23.13 -2.23
N LYS A 84 -1.44 22.20 -1.58
CA LYS A 84 -1.28 20.74 -1.69
C LYS A 84 -2.50 20.04 -1.11
N ILE A 85 -2.53 18.71 -1.16
CA ILE A 85 -3.57 17.92 -0.51
C ILE A 85 -3.30 17.88 0.99
N TYR A 86 -4.34 18.08 1.80
CA TYR A 86 -4.28 17.92 3.24
C TYR A 86 -5.10 16.68 3.61
N ALA A 87 -4.54 15.80 4.43
CA ALA A 87 -5.34 14.80 5.13
C ALA A 87 -6.48 15.49 5.89
N THR A 88 -7.61 14.80 5.99
CA THR A 88 -8.84 15.31 6.59
C THR A 88 -9.30 14.45 7.75
N GLY A 89 -10.18 14.98 8.58
CA GLY A 89 -10.71 14.28 9.74
C GLY A 89 -9.63 14.09 10.81
N ASP A 90 -9.64 12.95 11.48
CA ASP A 90 -8.83 12.71 12.66
C ASP A 90 -7.97 11.44 12.56
N ALA A 91 -7.92 10.80 11.40
CA ALA A 91 -7.05 9.66 11.15
C ALA A 91 -5.56 10.08 11.16
N LYS A 92 -4.82 9.61 12.17
CA LYS A 92 -3.36 9.72 12.22
C LYS A 92 -2.71 8.53 11.54
N VAL A 93 -1.60 8.74 10.85
CA VAL A 93 -0.83 7.66 10.25
C VAL A 93 -0.04 6.93 11.31
N TYR A 94 -0.25 5.61 11.39
CA TYR A 94 0.57 4.74 12.21
C TYR A 94 0.65 3.35 11.61
N TYR A 95 1.70 2.64 12.02
CA TYR A 95 1.87 1.22 11.83
C TYR A 95 2.32 0.66 13.16
N PHE A 96 1.66 -0.39 13.62
CA PHE A 96 2.02 -1.11 14.82
C PHE A 96 2.03 -2.60 14.55
N ARG A 97 3.03 -3.33 15.06
CA ARG A 97 3.13 -4.77 14.89
C ARG A 97 2.92 -5.46 16.23
N HIS A 98 1.98 -6.39 16.25
CA HIS A 98 1.72 -7.28 17.37
C HIS A 98 2.35 -8.66 17.11
N ASP A 99 2.33 -9.54 18.11
CA ASP A 99 2.81 -10.92 17.96
C ASP A 99 2.02 -11.72 16.92
N ASP A 100 0.72 -11.43 16.78
CA ASP A 100 -0.23 -12.14 15.93
C ASP A 100 -0.62 -11.39 14.64
N GLY A 101 -0.07 -10.19 14.41
CA GLY A 101 -0.44 -9.39 13.25
C GLY A 101 0.13 -7.98 13.27
N PHE A 102 -0.54 -7.08 12.58
CA PHE A 102 -0.22 -5.66 12.57
C PHE A 102 -1.49 -4.83 12.40
N GLU A 103 -1.43 -3.60 12.86
CA GLU A 103 -2.42 -2.56 12.66
C GLU A 103 -1.77 -1.44 11.84
N ALA A 104 -2.49 -0.89 10.88
CA ALA A 104 -2.00 0.19 10.04
C ALA A 104 -3.14 1.13 9.68
N GLN A 105 -2.89 2.42 9.76
CA GLN A 105 -3.83 3.47 9.38
C GLN A 105 -3.16 4.44 8.42
N ILE A 106 -3.85 4.75 7.32
CA ILE A 106 -3.53 5.85 6.41
C ILE A 106 -4.52 7.02 6.64
N PRO A 107 -4.21 8.24 6.19
CA PRO A 107 -5.12 9.37 6.42
C PRO A 107 -6.40 9.27 5.57
N ASP A 108 -7.43 9.99 5.99
CA ASP A 108 -8.66 10.18 5.21
C ASP A 108 -8.57 11.42 4.30
N PHE A 109 -9.31 11.42 3.18
CA PHE A 109 -9.31 12.51 2.19
C PHE A 109 -10.72 12.96 1.81
N LYS A 110 -11.59 13.13 2.81
CA LYS A 110 -12.98 13.54 2.63
C LYS A 110 -13.09 14.84 1.83
N GLY A 111 -13.86 14.78 0.74
CA GLY A 111 -14.13 15.93 -0.14
C GLY A 111 -13.10 16.16 -1.24
N TYR A 112 -12.01 15.39 -1.29
CA TYR A 112 -11.09 15.42 -2.42
C TYR A 112 -11.61 14.59 -3.58
N THR A 113 -12.54 15.15 -4.36
CA THR A 113 -12.94 14.56 -5.65
C THR A 113 -11.82 14.71 -6.69
N GLN A 114 -11.95 14.04 -7.83
CA GLN A 114 -11.02 14.20 -8.95
C GLN A 114 -10.91 15.67 -9.39
N GLU A 115 -12.03 16.39 -9.45
CA GLU A 115 -12.06 17.82 -9.79
C GLU A 115 -11.34 18.66 -8.75
N LYS A 116 -11.57 18.39 -7.46
CA LYS A 116 -10.90 19.14 -6.38
C LYS A 116 -9.40 18.89 -6.37
N VAL A 117 -8.98 17.65 -6.62
CA VAL A 117 -7.55 17.32 -6.75
C VAL A 117 -6.92 18.05 -7.94
N LYS A 118 -7.61 18.12 -9.09
CA LYS A 118 -7.09 18.87 -10.25
C LYS A 118 -7.02 20.38 -10.02
N GLU A 119 -7.95 20.94 -9.24
CA GLU A 119 -7.88 22.34 -8.80
C GLU A 119 -6.61 22.62 -7.99
N VAL A 120 -6.19 21.67 -7.16
CA VAL A 120 -5.04 21.80 -6.24
C VAL A 120 -3.71 21.44 -6.91
N LEU A 121 -3.66 20.34 -7.67
CA LEU A 121 -2.43 19.77 -8.22
C LEU A 121 -2.26 19.95 -9.74
N GLY A 122 -3.28 20.48 -10.42
CA GLY A 122 -3.33 20.54 -11.88
C GLY A 122 -3.74 19.22 -12.52
N GLU A 123 -3.63 19.14 -13.85
CA GLU A 123 -3.94 17.90 -14.59
C GLU A 123 -2.87 16.83 -14.34
N PRO A 124 -3.26 15.56 -14.11
CA PRO A 124 -2.32 14.46 -14.00
C PRO A 124 -1.61 14.21 -15.33
N GLN A 125 -0.38 13.71 -15.26
CA GLN A 125 0.40 13.37 -16.45
C GLN A 125 -0.10 12.09 -17.10
N GLU A 126 -0.63 11.16 -16.29
CA GLU A 126 -1.18 9.89 -16.74
C GLU A 126 -2.41 9.53 -15.89
N ILE A 127 -3.46 9.01 -16.56
CA ILE A 127 -4.67 8.50 -15.94
C ILE A 127 -4.81 7.02 -16.31
N ILE A 128 -4.90 6.14 -15.31
CA ILE A 128 -4.98 4.69 -15.49
C ILE A 128 -6.26 4.17 -14.87
N THR A 129 -7.00 3.36 -15.63
CA THR A 129 -8.21 2.67 -15.16
C THR A 129 -8.12 1.15 -15.33
N ASP A 130 -7.05 0.66 -15.94
CA ASP A 130 -6.79 -0.77 -16.10
C ASP A 130 -6.34 -1.37 -14.76
N SER A 131 -7.09 -2.34 -14.25
CA SER A 131 -6.83 -2.93 -12.93
C SER A 131 -5.45 -3.61 -12.85
N ALA A 132 -5.00 -4.28 -13.91
CA ALA A 132 -3.69 -4.95 -13.90
C ALA A 132 -2.55 -3.92 -13.81
N GLN A 133 -2.64 -2.81 -14.54
CA GLN A 133 -1.67 -1.73 -14.42
C GLN A 133 -1.72 -1.04 -13.05
N ILE A 134 -2.89 -0.82 -12.47
CA ILE A 134 -3.03 -0.27 -11.11
C ILE A 134 -2.33 -1.19 -10.10
N GLN A 135 -2.56 -2.50 -10.19
CA GLN A 135 -1.88 -3.48 -9.33
C GLN A 135 -0.36 -3.37 -9.43
N THR A 136 0.19 -3.31 -10.64
CA THR A 136 1.64 -3.16 -10.84
C THR A 136 2.15 -1.84 -10.27
N LYS A 137 1.48 -0.72 -10.56
CA LYS A 137 1.89 0.60 -10.03
C LYS A 137 1.88 0.62 -8.50
N MET A 138 0.87 0.03 -7.87
CA MET A 138 0.77 0.01 -6.40
C MET A 138 1.75 -0.98 -5.75
N LYS A 139 2.06 -2.12 -6.39
CA LYS A 139 3.02 -3.11 -5.84
C LYS A 139 4.48 -2.71 -6.06
N GLU A 140 4.81 -2.20 -7.24
CA GLU A 140 6.20 -1.99 -7.67
C GLU A 140 6.60 -0.52 -7.61
N ASN A 141 5.88 0.36 -8.31
CA ASN A 141 6.23 1.78 -8.35
C ASN A 141 6.08 2.44 -6.98
N GLU A 142 4.96 2.20 -6.29
CA GLU A 142 4.74 2.83 -4.98
C GLU A 142 5.73 2.32 -3.93
N LEU A 143 6.10 1.04 -3.97
CA LEU A 143 7.18 0.51 -3.13
C LEU A 143 8.51 1.26 -3.37
N SER A 144 8.84 1.56 -4.63
CA SER A 144 10.01 2.37 -4.97
C SER A 144 9.89 3.80 -4.45
N ASN A 145 8.73 4.43 -4.62
CA ASN A 145 8.47 5.79 -4.15
C ASN A 145 8.63 5.90 -2.63
N LEU A 146 8.04 4.96 -1.87
CA LEU A 146 8.14 4.91 -0.41
C LEU A 146 9.59 4.70 0.06
N LYS A 147 10.36 3.84 -0.61
CA LYS A 147 11.79 3.65 -0.32
C LYS A 147 12.60 4.94 -0.54
N ASP A 148 12.32 5.66 -1.62
CA ASP A 148 13.00 6.92 -1.94
C ASP A 148 12.66 8.02 -0.92
N LEU A 149 11.39 8.15 -0.54
CA LEU A 149 10.94 9.11 0.50
C LEU A 149 11.57 8.79 1.86
N LEU A 150 11.60 7.51 2.24
CA LEU A 150 12.23 7.06 3.48
C LEU A 150 13.73 7.37 3.49
N LYS A 151 14.43 7.10 2.38
CA LYS A 151 15.87 7.39 2.25
C LYS A 151 16.19 8.87 2.35
N LYS A 152 15.29 9.75 1.88
CA LYS A 152 15.42 11.21 2.01
C LYS A 152 15.13 11.70 3.43
N GLY A 153 14.46 10.90 4.26
CA GLY A 153 13.96 11.30 5.57
C GLY A 153 12.65 12.08 5.51
N ASP A 154 11.93 12.02 4.37
CA ASP A 154 10.66 12.72 4.18
C ASP A 154 9.51 12.03 4.94
N ILE A 155 9.64 10.73 5.19
CA ILE A 155 8.70 9.91 5.96
C ILE A 155 9.47 9.00 6.93
N THR A 156 8.81 8.58 8.00
CA THR A 156 9.36 7.59 8.95
C THR A 156 9.14 6.16 8.44
N GLU A 157 9.83 5.19 9.06
CA GLU A 157 9.65 3.78 8.72
C GLU A 157 8.20 3.30 8.96
N ASN A 158 7.58 3.70 10.08
CA ASN A 158 6.20 3.32 10.40
C ASN A 158 5.20 3.96 9.42
N GLN A 159 5.46 5.21 8.98
CA GLN A 159 4.66 5.82 7.91
C GLN A 159 4.82 5.05 6.60
N ALA A 160 6.04 4.72 6.19
CA ALA A 160 6.28 3.93 4.98
C ALA A 160 5.57 2.57 5.04
N LYS A 161 5.59 1.89 6.19
CA LYS A 161 4.84 0.63 6.39
C LYS A 161 3.33 0.82 6.30
N ALA A 162 2.78 1.86 6.93
CA ALA A 162 1.34 2.14 6.86
C ALA A 162 0.87 2.41 5.43
N PHE A 163 1.59 3.27 4.70
CA PHE A 163 1.27 3.58 3.30
C PHE A 163 1.51 2.39 2.37
N TYR A 164 2.50 1.53 2.63
CA TYR A 164 2.66 0.31 1.84
C TYR A 164 1.54 -0.69 2.07
N THR A 165 1.04 -0.82 3.31
CA THR A 165 -0.16 -1.61 3.60
C THR A 165 -1.36 -1.08 2.83
N GLY A 166 -1.58 0.24 2.83
CA GLY A 166 -2.67 0.86 2.05
C GLY A 166 -2.52 0.65 0.54
N ALA A 167 -1.31 0.80 -0.01
CA ALA A 167 -1.02 0.48 -1.40
C ALA A 167 -1.32 -0.98 -1.73
N GLY A 168 -1.00 -1.85 -0.77
CA GLY A 168 -1.33 -3.25 -0.82
C GLY A 168 -2.85 -3.47 -0.93
N ASP A 169 -3.62 -2.95 0.02
CA ASP A 169 -5.08 -3.08 0.01
C ASP A 169 -5.71 -2.64 -1.33
N VAL A 170 -5.22 -1.54 -1.93
CA VAL A 170 -5.65 -1.11 -3.27
C VAL A 170 -5.37 -2.18 -4.32
N ALA A 171 -4.14 -2.71 -4.37
CA ALA A 171 -3.76 -3.70 -5.37
C ALA A 171 -4.57 -5.00 -5.23
N ALA A 172 -4.76 -5.49 -4.00
CA ALA A 172 -5.57 -6.66 -3.74
C ALA A 172 -7.04 -6.44 -4.12
N SER A 173 -7.62 -5.30 -3.72
CA SER A 173 -9.00 -4.93 -4.07
C SER A 173 -9.21 -4.77 -5.58
N ALA A 174 -8.24 -4.18 -6.30
CA ALA A 174 -8.27 -4.08 -7.76
C ALA A 174 -8.27 -5.47 -8.42
N GLN A 175 -7.46 -6.41 -7.90
CA GLN A 175 -7.43 -7.79 -8.36
C GLN A 175 -8.77 -8.50 -8.16
N LEU A 176 -9.49 -8.17 -7.09
CA LEU A 176 -10.82 -8.70 -6.78
C LEU A 176 -11.96 -8.00 -7.56
N GLY A 177 -11.64 -7.02 -8.41
CA GLY A 177 -12.59 -6.37 -9.30
C GLY A 177 -13.07 -4.99 -8.84
N THR A 178 -12.53 -4.46 -7.75
CA THR A 178 -12.79 -3.07 -7.34
C THR A 178 -12.28 -2.12 -8.41
N LYS A 179 -13.10 -1.15 -8.78
CA LYS A 179 -12.77 -0.18 -9.82
C LYS A 179 -12.14 1.06 -9.22
N TYR A 180 -10.97 1.40 -9.74
CA TYR A 180 -10.20 2.55 -9.34
C TYR A 180 -9.83 3.40 -10.55
N VAL A 181 -9.64 4.70 -10.30
CA VAL A 181 -8.93 5.59 -11.21
C VAL A 181 -7.63 5.98 -10.53
N LEU A 182 -6.51 5.70 -11.18
CA LEU A 182 -5.19 6.15 -10.73
C LEU A 182 -4.79 7.40 -11.50
N TYR A 183 -4.41 8.44 -10.77
CA TYR A 183 -3.72 9.60 -11.31
C TYR A 183 -2.24 9.51 -10.98
N SER A 184 -1.39 9.79 -11.96
CA SER A 184 0.05 9.78 -11.84
C SER A 184 0.59 11.18 -12.12
N TYR A 185 1.38 11.67 -11.16
CA TYR A 185 2.11 12.93 -11.24
C TYR A 185 3.62 12.66 -11.07
N GLU A 186 4.41 13.66 -11.44
CA GLU A 186 5.88 13.64 -11.36
C GLU A 186 6.51 12.34 -11.91
N ASN A 187 6.06 11.92 -13.09
CA ASN A 187 6.48 10.74 -13.81
C ASN A 187 6.32 9.44 -13.00
N GLY A 188 5.22 9.33 -12.25
CA GLY A 188 4.87 8.15 -11.46
C GLY A 188 5.46 8.13 -10.05
N LYS A 189 6.10 9.22 -9.61
CA LYS A 189 6.58 9.36 -8.24
C LYS A 189 5.51 9.75 -7.23
N VAL A 190 4.36 10.23 -7.73
CA VAL A 190 3.20 10.56 -6.91
C VAL A 190 1.96 9.94 -7.55
N LEU A 191 1.39 8.95 -6.86
CA LEU A 191 0.25 8.18 -7.29
C LEU A 191 -0.95 8.53 -6.41
N LEU A 192 -2.10 8.77 -7.02
CA LEU A 192 -3.37 9.03 -6.33
C LEU A 192 -4.39 8.01 -6.81
N ILE A 193 -5.14 7.41 -5.89
CA ILE A 193 -6.20 6.43 -6.18
C ILE A 193 -7.55 7.00 -5.79
N PHE A 194 -8.50 6.98 -6.72
CA PHE A 194 -9.89 7.31 -6.47
C PHE A 194 -10.74 6.04 -6.59
N ASN A 195 -11.54 5.75 -5.57
CA ASN A 195 -12.55 4.71 -5.65
C ASN A 195 -13.71 5.19 -6.53
N THR A 196 -14.20 4.36 -7.45
CA THR A 196 -15.29 4.75 -8.37
C THR A 196 -16.70 4.52 -7.83
N ASP A 197 -16.84 3.75 -6.75
CA ASP A 197 -18.13 3.20 -6.33
C ASP A 197 -18.83 4.06 -5.27
N ASP A 198 -18.15 4.43 -4.18
CA ASP A 198 -18.80 5.10 -3.04
C ASP A 198 -18.82 6.64 -3.14
N THR A 199 -17.68 7.28 -2.89
CA THR A 199 -17.63 8.74 -2.68
C THR A 199 -17.00 9.50 -3.82
N LYS A 200 -16.37 8.80 -4.77
CA LYS A 200 -15.45 9.37 -5.78
C LYS A 200 -14.34 10.24 -5.18
N ASN A 201 -14.12 10.13 -3.87
CA ASN A 201 -13.04 10.81 -3.19
C ASN A 201 -11.74 10.04 -3.40
N LEU A 202 -10.65 10.77 -3.20
CA LEU A 202 -9.32 10.23 -3.02
C LEU A 202 -9.33 9.20 -1.89
N TYR A 203 -8.80 8.02 -2.17
CA TYR A 203 -8.65 6.91 -1.22
C TYR A 203 -7.20 6.79 -0.75
N TYR A 204 -6.25 6.99 -1.68
CA TYR A 204 -4.83 6.86 -1.41
C TYR A 204 -4.05 7.94 -2.16
N ILE A 205 -2.97 8.41 -1.56
CA ILE A 205 -1.97 9.27 -2.19
C ILE A 205 -0.58 8.90 -1.65
N THR A 206 0.43 8.84 -2.52
CA THR A 206 1.84 8.69 -2.12
C THR A 206 2.21 9.77 -1.08
N PRO A 207 2.85 9.43 0.05
CA PRO A 207 3.11 10.37 1.15
C PRO A 207 4.28 11.33 0.89
N ASN A 208 4.33 11.92 -0.31
CA ASN A 208 5.31 12.93 -0.67
C ASN A 208 4.91 14.28 -0.02
N PRO A 209 5.75 14.87 0.86
CA PRO A 209 5.42 16.11 1.58
C PRO A 209 5.26 17.34 0.68
N GLU A 210 5.71 17.30 -0.57
CA GLU A 210 5.44 18.36 -1.54
C GLU A 210 3.96 18.37 -1.97
N TYR A 211 3.31 17.20 -1.99
CA TYR A 211 1.95 17.00 -2.50
C TYR A 211 0.92 16.67 -1.41
N LEU A 212 1.37 16.19 -0.24
CA LEU A 212 0.52 15.75 0.84
C LEU A 212 1.00 16.31 2.19
N TYR A 213 0.06 16.88 2.96
CA TYR A 213 0.23 17.13 4.38
C TYR A 213 -0.61 16.13 5.19
N PHE A 214 0.01 15.44 6.13
CA PHE A 214 -0.65 14.49 7.03
C PHE A 214 0.01 14.50 8.42
N LYS A 215 -0.58 13.77 9.37
CA LYS A 215 -0.07 13.64 10.76
C LYS A 215 0.16 12.19 11.15
#